data_AF-A0A6G4MVP0-F1
#
_entry.id   AF-A0A6G4MVP0-F1
#
_cell.length_a   1.000
_cell.length_b   1.000
_cell.length_c   1.000
_cell.angle_alpha   90.00
_cell.angle_beta   90.00
_cell.angle_gamma   90.00
#
_symmetry.space_group_name_H-M   'P 1'
#
loop_
_entity.id
_entity.type
_entity.pdbx_description
1 polymer ?
#
loop_
_entity_poly.entity_id
_entity_poly.type
_entity_poly.pdbx_seq_one_letter_code
_entity_poly.pdbx_strand_id
1 'polypeptide(L)'
;PYDGNLDLARILTNNLGAVEVSKGYSSLLQGPNQMGGAINITTQKPTKPLEANLGYRQGWSRSQDNAYDMHASFAASSDLGYLQVSGSQLKQDFLGLPHGVNNDIAGKHGKMINSSADDKRGIVKLGFT
;
A
#
# COMPACT_ATOMS: atom_id res chain seq x y z
N PRO A 1 -3.77 13.42 18.36
CA PRO A 1 -4.60 12.20 18.51
C PRO A 1 -4.77 11.53 17.14
N TYR A 2 -4.56 10.22 17.05
CA TYR A 2 -4.78 9.45 15.81
C TYR A 2 -6.28 9.36 15.55
N ASP A 3 -6.74 9.82 14.39
CA ASP A 3 -8.17 10.01 14.03
C ASP A 3 -8.88 8.69 13.68
N GLY A 4 -8.29 7.53 14.00
CA GLY A 4 -8.85 6.22 13.64
C GLY A 4 -8.94 5.94 12.13
N ASN A 5 -8.57 6.90 11.29
CA ASN A 5 -8.54 6.76 9.84
C ASN A 5 -7.41 5.82 9.44
N LEU A 6 -7.78 4.76 8.73
CA LEU A 6 -6.84 3.82 8.14
C LEU A 6 -5.97 4.57 7.14
N ASP A 7 -4.66 4.55 7.33
CA ASP A 7 -3.73 5.14 6.37
C ASP A 7 -3.72 4.29 5.09
N LEU A 8 -4.51 4.73 4.11
CA LEU A 8 -4.70 4.06 2.83
C LEU A 8 -3.39 3.98 2.02
N ALA A 9 -2.41 4.85 2.29
CA ALA A 9 -1.09 4.77 1.66
C ALA A 9 -0.33 3.47 2.04
N ARG A 10 -0.79 2.77 3.09
CA ARG A 10 -0.21 1.51 3.57
C ARG A 10 -0.78 0.27 2.87
N ILE A 11 -1.74 0.44 1.97
CA ILE A 11 -2.27 -0.64 1.15
C ILE A 11 -1.45 -0.74 -0.14
N LEU A 12 -0.33 -1.45 -0.08
CA LEU A 12 0.41 -1.81 -1.29
C LEU A 12 -0.45 -2.63 -2.25
N THR A 13 -0.40 -2.23 -3.52
CA THR A 13 -1.15 -2.76 -4.68
C THR A 13 -0.67 -4.14 -5.14
N ASN A 14 0.49 -4.57 -4.67
CA ASN A 14 1.16 -5.81 -5.08
C ASN A 14 0.33 -7.10 -4.90
N ASN A 15 -0.64 -7.13 -3.97
CA ASN A 15 -1.53 -8.28 -3.75
C ASN A 15 -3.02 -7.95 -3.93
N LEU A 16 -3.33 -6.81 -4.56
CA LEU A 16 -4.72 -6.42 -4.84
C LEU A 16 -5.20 -7.13 -6.09
N GLY A 17 -6.34 -7.81 -6.00
CA GLY A 17 -7.04 -8.36 -7.14
C GLY A 17 -7.95 -7.34 -7.80
N ALA A 18 -8.67 -6.56 -6.99
CA ALA A 18 -9.52 -5.49 -7.47
C ALA A 18 -9.66 -4.39 -6.41
N VAL A 19 -9.81 -3.15 -6.89
CA VAL A 19 -10.25 -2.01 -6.08
C VAL A 19 -11.55 -1.52 -6.69
N GLU A 20 -12.63 -1.57 -5.92
CA GLU A 20 -13.95 -1.11 -6.35
C GLU A 20 -14.36 0.12 -5.54
N VAL A 21 -14.81 1.16 -6.24
CA VAL A 21 -15.24 2.42 -5.62
C VAL A 21 -16.74 2.60 -5.83
N SER A 22 -17.51 2.48 -4.76
CA SER A 22 -18.95 2.76 -4.77
C SER A 22 -19.18 4.20 -4.29
N LYS A 23 -19.65 5.08 -5.18
CA LYS A 23 -19.97 6.48 -4.85
C LYS A 23 -21.47 6.63 -4.55
N GLY A 24 -21.83 7.21 -3.40
CA GLY A 24 -23.23 7.42 -2.97
C GLY A 24 -23.64 6.55 -1.78
N TYR A 25 -24.92 6.14 -1.71
CA TYR A 25 -25.41 5.21 -0.69
C TYR A 25 -24.70 3.86 -0.81
N SER A 26 -23.69 3.63 0.03
CA SER A 26 -23.12 2.31 0.26
C SER A 26 -24.23 1.33 0.67
N SER A 27 -24.13 0.06 0.28
CA SER A 27 -25.07 -0.96 0.74
C SER A 27 -25.10 -1.04 2.27
N LEU A 28 -26.28 -1.20 2.87
CA LEU A 28 -26.43 -1.48 4.32
C LEU A 28 -25.60 -2.70 4.78
N LEU A 29 -25.26 -3.59 3.84
CA LEU A 29 -24.44 -4.78 4.07
C LEU A 29 -22.97 -4.44 4.41
N GLN A 30 -22.50 -3.21 4.12
CA GLN A 30 -21.13 -2.77 4.38
C GLN A 30 -20.95 -2.14 5.77
N GLY A 31 -22.02 -2.09 6.58
CA GLY A 31 -22.00 -1.61 7.97
C GLY A 31 -22.52 -0.17 8.14
N PRO A 32 -22.83 0.23 9.39
CA PRO A 32 -23.35 1.57 9.68
C PRO A 32 -22.28 2.66 9.41
N ASN A 33 -22.73 3.88 9.09
CA ASN A 33 -21.93 5.11 8.85
C ASN A 33 -21.24 5.28 7.48
N GLN A 34 -21.78 4.71 6.39
CA GLN A 34 -21.21 4.85 5.03
C GLN A 34 -21.99 5.82 4.10
N MET A 35 -22.42 6.97 4.62
CA MET A 35 -23.13 8.01 3.85
C MET A 35 -22.29 8.64 2.72
N GLY A 36 -20.96 8.40 2.69
CA GLY A 36 -20.02 8.94 1.71
C GLY A 36 -19.57 7.96 0.61
N GLY A 37 -20.05 6.72 0.61
CA GLY A 37 -19.60 5.65 -0.28
C GLY A 37 -18.55 4.72 0.34
N ALA A 38 -18.10 3.73 -0.46
CA ALA A 38 -17.24 2.63 -0.02
C ALA A 38 -16.08 2.40 -0.98
N ILE A 39 -14.90 2.07 -0.46
CA ILE A 39 -13.78 1.52 -1.24
C ILE A 39 -13.58 0.08 -0.81
N ASN A 40 -13.93 -0.87 -1.67
CA ASN A 40 -13.72 -2.29 -1.42
C ASN A 40 -12.39 -2.72 -2.04
N ILE A 41 -11.58 -3.37 -1.21
CA ILE A 41 -10.23 -3.79 -1.58
C ILE A 41 -10.21 -5.30 -1.49
N THR A 42 -10.28 -5.95 -2.65
CA THR A 42 -10.27 -7.41 -2.74
C THR A 42 -8.88 -7.87 -3.08
N THR A 43 -8.33 -8.73 -2.23
CA THR A 43 -7.02 -9.31 -2.52
C THR A 43 -7.13 -10.48 -3.47
N GLN A 44 -6.12 -10.68 -4.31
CA GLN A 44 -6.07 -11.76 -5.29
C GLN A 44 -5.98 -13.14 -4.60
N LYS A 45 -6.78 -14.11 -5.07
CA LYS A 45 -6.59 -15.54 -4.77
C LYS A 45 -5.59 -16.11 -5.78
N PRO A 46 -4.73 -17.07 -5.38
CA PRO A 46 -3.80 -17.70 -6.32
C PRO A 46 -4.57 -18.41 -7.44
N THR A 47 -4.14 -18.20 -8.68
CA THR A 47 -4.77 -18.81 -9.88
C THR A 47 -4.02 -20.04 -10.38
N LYS A 48 -2.72 -20.14 -10.05
CA LYS A 48 -1.85 -21.26 -10.38
C LYS A 48 -1.47 -22.05 -9.12
N PRO A 49 -1.06 -23.33 -9.28
CA PRO A 49 -0.61 -24.15 -8.16
C PRO A 49 0.56 -23.54 -7.38
N LEU A 50 1.42 -22.78 -8.06
CA LEU A 50 2.52 -22.02 -7.46
C LEU A 50 2.65 -20.66 -8.17
N GLU A 51 2.71 -19.60 -7.38
CA GLU A 51 2.92 -18.22 -7.84
C GLU A 51 3.94 -17.53 -6.93
N ALA A 52 4.86 -16.79 -7.52
CA ALA A 52 5.80 -15.96 -6.79
C ALA A 52 5.92 -14.61 -7.49
N ASN A 53 6.04 -13.54 -6.71
CA ASN A 53 6.25 -12.20 -7.20
C ASN A 53 7.35 -11.52 -6.38
N LEU A 54 8.20 -10.78 -7.06
CA LEU A 54 9.20 -9.92 -6.44
C LEU A 54 9.20 -8.60 -7.21
N GLY A 55 9.20 -7.49 -6.48
CA GLY A 55 9.27 -6.17 -7.06
C GLY A 55 10.19 -5.26 -6.26
N TYR A 56 10.86 -4.37 -6.97
CA TYR A 56 11.72 -3.35 -6.41
C TYR A 56 11.50 -2.05 -7.18
N ARG A 57 11.43 -0.93 -6.46
CA ARG A 57 11.31 0.40 -7.04
C ARG A 57 12.18 1.37 -6.26
N GLN A 58 12.96 2.18 -6.97
CA GLN A 58 13.77 3.25 -6.42
C GLN A 58 13.15 4.60 -6.82
N GLY A 59 13.14 5.55 -5.90
CA GLY A 59 12.72 6.92 -6.09
C GLY A 59 13.93 7.86 -6.10
N TRP A 60 13.89 8.84 -7.01
CA TRP A 60 14.86 9.93 -7.05
C TRP A 60 14.14 11.27 -6.96
N SER A 61 14.73 12.18 -6.19
CA SER A 61 14.32 13.58 -6.16
C SER A 61 15.52 14.48 -5.96
N ARG A 62 15.58 15.62 -6.67
CA ARG A 62 16.71 16.56 -6.60
C ARG A 62 18.06 15.88 -6.88
N SER A 63 18.08 14.92 -7.79
CA SER A 63 19.25 14.09 -8.11
C SER A 63 19.81 13.28 -6.93
N GLN A 64 19.00 13.04 -5.91
CA GLN A 64 19.31 12.17 -4.77
C GLN A 64 18.28 11.04 -4.68
N ASP A 65 18.74 9.89 -4.21
CA ASP A 65 17.84 8.81 -3.78
C ASP A 65 16.94 9.34 -2.65
N ASN A 66 15.62 9.18 -2.79
CA ASN A 66 14.67 9.73 -1.82
C ASN A 66 13.73 8.68 -1.23
N ALA A 67 13.54 7.55 -1.93
CA ALA A 67 12.73 6.44 -1.45
C ALA A 67 13.12 5.13 -2.12
N TYR A 68 12.80 4.01 -1.49
CA TYR A 68 12.75 2.71 -2.13
C TYR A 68 11.54 1.90 -1.63
N ASP A 69 11.04 1.04 -2.50
CA ASP A 69 9.98 0.06 -2.21
C ASP A 69 10.48 -1.31 -2.65
N MET A 70 10.30 -2.30 -1.79
CA MET A 70 10.52 -3.69 -2.14
C MET A 70 9.37 -4.53 -1.65
N HIS A 71 9.00 -5.54 -2.43
CA HIS A 71 7.98 -6.48 -2.05
C HIS A 71 8.23 -7.87 -2.61
N ALA A 72 7.81 -8.86 -1.84
CA ALA A 72 7.83 -10.26 -2.22
C ALA A 72 6.51 -10.92 -1.85
N SER A 73 6.01 -11.79 -2.71
CA SER A 73 4.88 -12.66 -2.38
C SER A 73 5.09 -14.05 -2.95
N PHE A 74 4.52 -15.02 -2.25
CA PHE A 74 4.51 -16.42 -2.62
C PHE A 74 3.12 -16.98 -2.33
N ALA A 75 2.60 -17.79 -3.25
CA ALA A 75 1.34 -18.48 -3.08
C ALA A 75 1.43 -19.91 -3.62
N ALA A 76 0.76 -20.82 -2.92
CA ALA A 76 0.60 -22.20 -3.30
C ALA A 76 -0.88 -22.56 -3.25
N SER A 77 -1.37 -23.26 -4.27
CA SER A 77 -2.77 -23.71 -4.39
C SER A 77 -2.82 -25.18 -4.76
N SER A 78 -3.75 -25.91 -4.16
CA SER A 78 -4.04 -27.32 -4.41
C SER A 78 -5.55 -27.53 -4.35
N ASP A 79 -6.02 -28.75 -4.65
CA ASP A 79 -7.44 -29.09 -4.64
C ASP A 79 -8.08 -28.94 -3.24
N LEU A 80 -7.27 -29.09 -2.18
CA LEU A 80 -7.68 -28.95 -0.78
C LEU A 80 -7.71 -27.50 -0.26
N GLY A 81 -7.18 -26.53 -1.02
CA GLY A 81 -7.09 -25.13 -0.59
C GLY A 81 -5.83 -24.40 -1.04
N TYR A 82 -5.57 -23.25 -0.45
CA TYR A 82 -4.43 -22.38 -0.79
C TYR A 82 -3.79 -21.71 0.43
N LEU A 83 -2.50 -21.42 0.30
CA LEU A 83 -1.69 -20.62 1.21
C LEU A 83 -1.05 -19.48 0.42
N GLN A 84 -1.10 -18.27 0.96
CA GLN A 84 -0.41 -17.11 0.41
C GLN A 84 0.33 -16.36 1.52
N VAL A 85 1.59 -16.03 1.28
CA VAL A 85 2.43 -15.24 2.17
C VAL A 85 3.03 -14.09 1.38
N SER A 86 3.07 -12.91 1.98
CA SER A 86 3.67 -11.74 1.33
C SER A 86 4.23 -10.77 2.33
N GLY A 87 5.27 -10.04 1.91
CA GLY A 87 5.92 -9.01 2.69
C GLY A 87 6.32 -7.83 1.81
N SER A 88 6.36 -6.65 2.38
CA SER A 88 6.84 -5.44 1.70
C SER A 88 7.45 -4.45 2.66
N GLN A 89 8.38 -3.66 2.16
CA GLN A 89 8.98 -2.54 2.85
C GLN A 89 9.04 -1.33 1.92
N LEU A 90 8.48 -0.22 2.38
CA LEU A 90 8.59 1.09 1.78
C LEU A 90 9.38 1.97 2.73
N LYS A 91 10.49 2.55 2.27
CA LYS A 91 11.23 3.56 3.01
C LYS A 91 11.36 4.81 2.16
N GLN A 92 11.01 5.94 2.73
CA GLN A 92 11.11 7.26 2.13
C GLN A 92 11.88 8.15 3.09
N ASP A 93 13.00 8.70 2.66
CA ASP A 93 13.79 9.61 3.47
C ASP A 93 13.24 11.04 3.39
N PHE A 94 12.77 11.44 2.19
CA PHE A 94 12.16 12.75 2.00
C PHE A 94 11.25 12.82 0.76
N LEU A 95 10.29 13.75 0.80
CA LEU A 95 9.61 14.26 -0.39
C LEU A 95 10.33 15.48 -0.96
N GLY A 96 10.44 15.52 -2.29
CA GLY A 96 11.07 16.62 -3.00
C GLY A 96 10.21 17.88 -3.00
N LEU A 97 10.83 19.03 -2.82
CA LEU A 97 10.18 20.34 -2.99
C LEU A 97 10.51 20.95 -4.37
N PRO A 98 9.56 21.72 -4.95
CA PRO A 98 9.81 22.52 -6.14
C PRO A 98 10.96 23.52 -5.97
N HIS A 99 11.55 23.95 -7.10
CA HIS A 99 12.51 25.04 -7.09
C HIS A 99 11.89 26.33 -6.53
N GLY A 100 12.65 27.07 -5.71
CA GLY A 100 12.19 28.32 -5.09
C GLY A 100 11.53 28.16 -3.71
N VAL A 101 11.19 26.94 -3.29
CA VAL A 101 10.70 26.69 -1.93
C VAL A 101 11.88 26.50 -0.98
N ASN A 102 12.07 27.45 -0.07
CA ASN A 102 13.11 27.41 0.94
C ASN A 102 12.67 28.17 2.21
N ASN A 103 12.01 27.49 3.14
CA ASN A 103 11.60 28.08 4.42
C ASN A 103 11.46 26.99 5.49
N ASP A 104 11.41 27.40 6.76
CA ASP A 104 11.37 26.48 7.90
C ASP A 104 10.02 25.75 8.09
N ILE A 105 8.99 26.13 7.35
CA ILE A 105 7.63 25.55 7.44
C ILE A 105 7.46 24.41 6.43
N ALA A 106 7.86 24.62 5.18
CA ALA A 106 7.75 23.64 4.11
C ALA A 106 9.00 22.77 4.00
N GLY A 107 10.19 23.37 4.16
CA GLY A 107 11.48 22.71 4.05
C GLY A 107 12.51 23.51 3.26
N LYS A 108 13.75 23.03 3.37
CA LYS A 108 14.94 23.67 2.83
C LYS A 108 15.71 22.69 1.96
N HIS A 109 16.56 23.21 1.08
CA HIS A 109 17.42 22.41 0.19
C HIS A 109 16.67 21.42 -0.72
N GLY A 110 15.40 21.70 -1.05
CA GLY A 110 14.58 20.82 -1.89
C GLY A 110 14.03 19.59 -1.17
N LYS A 111 14.10 19.52 0.17
CA LYS A 111 13.54 18.43 0.99
C LYS A 111 12.43 18.96 1.87
N MET A 112 11.27 18.29 1.85
CA MET A 112 10.14 18.63 2.69
C MET A 112 10.40 18.22 4.15
N ILE A 113 10.07 19.07 5.12
CA ILE A 113 10.22 18.70 6.53
C ILE A 113 9.24 17.59 6.92
N ASN A 114 9.60 16.77 7.92
CA ASN A 114 8.75 15.71 8.47
C ASN A 114 8.13 14.77 7.41
N SER A 115 8.85 14.53 6.31
CA SER A 115 8.36 13.76 5.17
C SER A 115 8.92 12.33 5.09
N SER A 116 9.71 11.93 6.08
CA SER A 116 10.26 10.58 6.17
C SER A 116 9.18 9.57 6.57
N ALA A 117 9.17 8.40 5.92
CA ALA A 117 8.30 7.28 6.24
C ALA A 117 9.07 5.95 6.17
N ASP A 118 8.79 5.02 7.07
CA ASP A 118 9.29 3.64 7.04
C ASP A 118 8.13 2.71 7.38
N ASP A 119 7.60 2.06 6.35
CA ASP A 119 6.45 1.19 6.42
C ASP A 119 6.85 -0.24 6.07
N LYS A 120 6.55 -1.17 6.97
CA LYS A 120 6.77 -2.60 6.79
C LYS A 120 5.44 -3.33 6.93
N ARG A 121 5.17 -4.27 6.03
CA ARG A 121 3.92 -5.04 6.01
C ARG A 121 4.20 -6.51 5.77
N GLY A 122 3.44 -7.36 6.47
CA GLY A 122 3.33 -8.79 6.21
C GLY A 122 1.87 -9.19 6.13
N ILE A 123 1.53 -10.06 5.18
CA ILE A 123 0.18 -10.64 5.06
C ILE A 123 0.33 -12.14 4.84
N VAL A 124 -0.44 -12.91 5.61
CA VAL A 124 -0.62 -14.35 5.44
C VAL A 124 -2.09 -14.62 5.20
N LYS A 125 -2.40 -15.45 4.21
CA LYS A 125 -3.76 -15.93 3.94
C LYS A 125 -3.77 -17.44 3.78
N LEU A 126 -4.83 -18.02 4.28
CA LEU A 126 -5.13 -19.44 4.21
C LEU A 126 -6.57 -19.56 3.74
N GLY A 127 -6.84 -20.47 2.82
CA GLY A 127 -8.18 -20.83 2.41
C GLY A 127 -8.29 -22.33 2.18
N PHE A 128 -9.45 -22.88 2.51
CA PHE A 128 -9.78 -24.29 2.33
C PHE A 128 -11.00 -24.37 1.42
N THR A 129 -11.07 -25.40 0.58
CA THR A 129 -12.22 -25.68 -0.29
C THR A 129 -13.18 -26.64 0.39
#